data_AF-A0A354EDI2-F1
#
_entry.id   AF-A0A354EDI2-F1
#
_cell.length_a   1.000
_cell.length_b   1.000
_cell.length_c   1.000
_cell.angle_alpha   90.00
_cell.angle_beta   90.00
_cell.angle_gamma   90.00
#
_symmetry.space_group_name_H-M   'P 1'
#
loop_
_entity.id
_entity.type
_entity.pdbx_description
1 polymer ?
#
loop_
_entity_poly.entity_id
_entity_poly.type
_entity_poly.pdbx_seq_one_letter_code
_entity_poly.pdbx_strand_id
1 'polypeptide(L)' 'MKPTCMNCKHYKVVDALTGYCRAEKAQRSDKREQNDMVRHDHTCPRWDDCGQHYYIRLGWLKAQQARQGTDSGQ' A
#
# COMPACT_ATOMS: atom_id res chain seq x y z
N MET A 1 -9.52 -5.32 -11.86
CA MET A 1 -9.12 -4.09 -11.12
C MET A 1 -8.06 -3.32 -11.91
N LYS A 2 -7.86 -2.02 -11.67
CA LYS A 2 -6.73 -1.28 -12.26
C LYS A 2 -5.41 -1.82 -11.67
N PRO A 3 -4.34 -2.05 -12.44
CA PRO A 3 -3.13 -2.70 -11.94
C PRO A 3 -2.23 -1.75 -11.14
N THR A 4 -2.74 -1.12 -10.07
CA THR A 4 -1.95 -0.22 -9.22
C THR A 4 -1.45 -0.93 -7.95
N CYS A 5 -0.42 -0.39 -7.31
CA CYS A 5 0.09 -0.88 -6.03
C CYS A 5 -1.01 -0.97 -4.98
N MET A 6 -1.93 -0.01 -4.91
CA MET A 6 -3.08 -0.07 -4.00
C MET A 6 -3.93 -1.34 -4.18
N ASN A 7 -4.04 -1.83 -5.41
CA ASN A 7 -4.77 -3.05 -5.79
C ASN A 7 -3.89 -4.31 -5.83
N CYS A 8 -2.63 -4.22 -5.40
CA CYS A 8 -1.67 -5.32 -5.47
C CYS A 8 -1.59 -6.12 -4.18
N LYS A 9 -1.55 -7.46 -4.24
CA LYS A 9 -1.41 -8.32 -3.05
C LYS A 9 -0.08 -8.11 -2.31
N HIS A 10 0.95 -7.67 -3.01
CA HIS A 10 2.30 -7.43 -2.47
C HIS A 10 2.46 -6.08 -1.78
N TYR A 11 1.49 -5.18 -1.91
CA TYR A 11 1.56 -3.83 -1.36
C TYR A 11 1.14 -3.76 0.11
N LYS A 12 1.97 -3.14 0.95
CA LYS A 12 1.64 -2.80 2.33
C LYS A 12 1.45 -1.29 2.44
N VAL A 13 0.22 -0.85 2.66
CA VAL A 13 -0.12 0.56 2.89
C VAL A 13 0.65 1.10 4.11
N VAL A 14 1.18 2.31 3.99
CA VAL A 14 1.81 3.06 5.08
C VAL A 14 1.02 4.34 5.35
N ASP A 15 0.64 5.05 4.28
CA ASP A 15 -0.16 6.26 4.33
C ASP A 15 -1.08 6.37 3.10
N ALA A 16 -1.73 7.53 2.94
CA ALA A 16 -2.68 7.81 1.85
C ALA A 16 -2.10 7.73 0.44
N LEU A 17 -0.78 7.91 0.28
CA LEU A 17 -0.10 8.02 -1.01
C LEU A 17 0.97 6.94 -1.21
N THR A 18 1.53 6.40 -0.13
CA THR A 18 2.72 5.53 -0.19
C THR A 18 2.58 4.27 0.65
N GLY A 19 3.42 3.29 0.29
CA GLY A 19 3.52 2.02 0.98
C GLY A 19 4.68 1.19 0.47
N TYR A 20 4.88 0.02 1.07
CA TYR A 20 6.01 -0.86 0.74
C TYR A 20 5.62 -1.94 -0.26
N CYS A 21 6.45 -2.15 -1.28
CA CYS A 21 6.36 -3.31 -2.17
C CYS A 21 7.09 -4.51 -1.57
N ARG A 22 6.40 -5.65 -1.40
CA ARG A 22 6.98 -6.88 -0.84
C ARG A 22 7.30 -7.96 -1.89
N ALA A 23 7.15 -7.66 -3.17
CA ALA A 23 7.41 -8.63 -4.24
C ALA A 23 8.91 -8.97 -4.39
N GLU A 24 9.80 -8.09 -3.92
CA GLU A 24 11.27 -8.24 -3.96
C GLU A 24 11.80 -9.20 -2.86
N LYS A 25 11.17 -9.24 -1.69
CA LYS A 25 11.64 -10.03 -0.53
C LYS A 25 11.59 -11.55 -0.71
N ALA A 26 10.88 -12.05 -1.73
CA ALA A 26 10.78 -13.49 -1.98
C ALA A 26 12.04 -14.08 -2.63
N GLN A 27 12.94 -13.26 -3.21
CA GLN A 27 14.10 -13.76 -3.97
C GLN A 27 15.46 -13.45 -3.34
N ARG A 28 15.54 -12.57 -2.34
CA ARG A 28 16.81 -12.13 -1.75
C ARG A 28 16.88 -12.56 -0.28
N SER A 29 17.82 -13.48 0.00
CA SER A 29 18.05 -14.11 1.31
C SER A 29 18.59 -13.15 2.39
N ASP A 30 18.96 -11.93 2.02
CA ASP A 30 19.45 -10.93 2.95
C ASP A 30 18.29 -10.16 3.60
N LYS A 31 18.00 -10.51 4.85
CA LYS A 31 16.96 -9.91 5.71
C LYS A 31 17.09 -8.39 5.92
N ARG A 32 18.13 -7.74 5.37
CA ARG A 32 18.47 -6.33 5.57
C ARG A 32 18.03 -5.40 4.44
N GLU A 33 17.57 -5.91 3.30
CA GLU A 33 17.07 -5.03 2.24
C GLU A 33 15.71 -4.44 2.64
N GLN A 34 15.69 -3.11 2.72
CA GLN A 34 14.48 -2.33 2.96
C GLN A 34 13.53 -2.55 1.80
N ASN A 35 12.25 -2.77 2.08
CA ASN A 35 11.25 -2.83 1.02
C ASN A 35 11.21 -1.45 0.33
N ASP A 36 11.11 -1.43 -0.99
CA ASP A 36 10.98 -0.17 -1.71
C ASP A 36 9.67 0.52 -1.34
N MET A 37 9.79 1.80 -0.97
CA MET A 37 8.64 2.68 -0.82
C MET A 37 8.15 3.05 -2.23
N VAL A 38 6.90 2.72 -2.52
CA VAL A 38 6.26 2.97 -3.80
C VAL A 38 4.97 3.76 -3.60
N ARG A 39 4.58 4.50 -4.64
CA ARG A 39 3.29 5.21 -4.65
C ARG A 39 2.13 4.25 -4.88
N HIS A 40 0.98 4.55 -4.29
CA HIS A 40 -0.23 3.73 -4.39
C HIS A 40 -0.80 3.61 -5.82
N ASP A 41 -0.50 4.59 -6.68
CA ASP A 41 -0.95 4.72 -8.07
C ASP A 41 0.04 4.11 -9.08
N HIS A 42 1.23 3.70 -8.62
CA HIS A 42 2.25 3.06 -9.43
C HIS A 42 1.83 1.65 -9.87
N THR A 43 2.45 1.15 -10.94
CA THR A 43 2.19 -0.18 -11.51
C THR A 43 3.53 -0.84 -11.88
N CYS A 44 3.62 -2.17 -11.78
CA CYS A 44 4.80 -2.91 -12.18
C CYS A 44 4.44 -4.30 -12.73
N PRO A 45 5.35 -4.97 -13.46
CA PRO A 45 5.07 -6.30 -14.04
C PRO A 45 4.81 -7.42 -13.02
N ARG A 46 5.22 -7.24 -11.75
CA ARG A 46 4.95 -8.21 -10.66
C ARG A 46 3.61 -7.97 -9.96
N TRP A 47 2.75 -7.12 -10.54
CA TRP A 47 1.43 -6.84 -10.00
C TRP A 47 0.58 -8.10 -9.98
N ASP A 48 -0.14 -8.30 -8.87
CA ASP A 48 -1.14 -9.36 -8.76
C ASP A 48 -2.30 -8.88 -7.89
N ASP A 49 -3.51 -9.28 -8.25
CA ASP A 49 -4.75 -8.75 -7.68
C ASP A 49 -4.88 -9.10 -6.19
N CYS A 50 -5.23 -8.11 -5.36
CA CYS A 50 -5.55 -8.33 -3.94
C CYS A 50 -7.04 -8.58 -3.68
N GLY A 51 -7.90 -8.46 -4.70
CA GLY A 51 -9.33 -8.69 -4.61
C GLY A 51 -9.98 -7.82 -3.53
N GLN A 52 -10.68 -8.45 -2.59
CA GLN A 52 -11.42 -7.75 -1.53
C GLN A 52 -10.50 -6.99 -0.54
N HIS A 53 -9.22 -7.35 -0.45
CA HIS A 53 -8.28 -6.63 0.43
C HIS A 53 -8.12 -5.16 0.05
N TYR A 54 -8.40 -4.78 -1.19
CA TYR A 54 -8.46 -3.38 -1.62
C TYR A 54 -9.41 -2.55 -0.75
N TYR A 55 -10.62 -3.06 -0.49
CA TYR A 55 -11.64 -2.31 0.25
C TYR A 55 -11.29 -2.18 1.74
N ILE A 56 -10.62 -3.16 2.32
CA ILE A 56 -10.09 -3.09 3.68
C ILE A 56 -9.06 -1.97 3.78
N ARG A 57 -8.11 -1.90 2.84
CA ARG A 57 -7.10 -0.83 2.77
C ARG A 57 -7.74 0.54 2.58
N LEU A 58 -8.72 0.66 1.70
CA LEU A 58 -9.45 1.90 1.46
C LEU A 58 -10.21 2.37 2.70
N GLY A 59 -10.86 1.46 3.43
CA GLY A 59 -11.54 1.75 4.69
C GLY A 59 -10.58 2.28 5.75
N TRP A 60 -9.40 1.66 5.88
CA TRP A 60 -8.36 2.13 6.80
C TRP A 60 -7.87 3.54 6.45
N LEU A 61 -7.62 3.84 5.17
CA LEU A 61 -7.22 5.17 4.73
C LEU A 61 -8.26 6.25 5.02
N LYS A 62 -9.55 5.95 4.75
CA LYS A 62 -10.66 6.86 5.08
C LYS A 62 -10.74 7.13 6.58
N ALA A 63 -10.59 6.09 7.40
CA ALA A 63 -10.59 6.24 8.85
C ALA A 63 -9.39 7.06 9.36
N GLN A 64 -8.21 6.89 8.75
CA GLN A 64 -7.03 7.69 9.06
C GLN A 64 -7.22 9.16 8.69
N GLN A 65 -7.77 9.45 7.50
CA GLN A 65 -8.08 10.81 7.06
C GLN A 65 -9.11 11.48 7.97
N ALA A 66 -10.17 10.76 8.36
CA ALA A 66 -11.18 11.29 9.27
C ALA A 66 -10.59 11.69 10.62
N ARG A 67 -9.64 10.89 11.16
CA ARG A 67 -8.94 11.19 12.42
C ARG A 67 -8.02 12.41 12.30
N GLN A 68 -7.33 12.57 11.18
CA GLN A 68 -6.47 13.74 10.93
C GLN A 68 -7.28 15.02 10.69
N GLY A 69 -8.46 14.91 10.07
CA GLY A 69 -9.36 16.05 9.85
C GLY A 69 -10.09 16.53 11.11
N THR A 70 -10.17 15.71 12.16
CA THR A 70 -10.80 16.08 13.44
C THR A 70 -9.86 16.76 14.44
N ASP A 71 -8.58 16.95 14.13
CA ASP A 71 -7.60 17.61 15.02
C ASP A 71 -7.30 19.07 14.61
N SER A 72 -8.21 19.68 13.83
CA SER A 72 -8.16 21.09 13.42
C SER A 72 -9.46 21.83 13.75
N GLY A 73 -10.02 21.54 14.93
CA GLY A 73 -11.12 22.29 15.52
C GLY A 73 -10.68 22.84 16.88
N GLN A 74 -10.25 24.10 16.88
CA GLN A 74 -10.19 24.97 18.05
C GLN A 74 -11.58 25.13 18.69
#